data_AF-A0A4R6MVM9-F1
#
_entry.id   AF-A0A4R6MVM9-F1
#
_cell.length_a   1.000
_cell.length_b   1.000
_cell.length_c   1.000
_cell.angle_alpha   90.00
_cell.angle_beta   90.00
_cell.angle_gamma   90.00
#
_symmetry.space_group_name_H-M   'P 1'
#
loop_
_entity.id
_entity.type
_entity.pdbx_description
1 polymer ?
#
loop_
_entity_poly.entity_id
_entity_poly.type
_entity_poly.pdbx_seq_one_letter_code
_entity_poly.pdbx_strand_id
1 'polypeptide(L)'
;MKRYHSYLGRDIFVTGGSARELAPGSFGICAIGGGAEGWSVVHIGPDGDAADLGGEYYFGTPEEALDFVQQLIELMPAPNAAEDQA
;
A
#
# COMPACT_ATOMS: atom_id res chain seq x y z
N MET A 1 6.25 -6.74 -13.40
CA MET A 1 4.80 -6.73 -13.70
C MET A 1 4.08 -6.23 -12.45
N LYS A 2 3.23 -5.21 -12.57
CA LYS A 2 2.49 -4.58 -11.46
C LYS A 2 1.02 -4.98 -11.60
N ARG A 3 0.41 -5.58 -10.58
CA ARG A 3 -1.04 -5.84 -10.56
C ARG A 3 -1.72 -4.72 -9.79
N TYR A 4 -2.86 -4.27 -10.32
CA TYR A 4 -3.67 -3.20 -9.75
C TYR A 4 -4.92 -3.79 -9.11
N HIS A 5 -5.21 -3.34 -7.90
CA HIS A 5 -6.43 -3.65 -7.15
C HIS A 5 -6.97 -2.35 -6.55
N SER A 6 -8.29 -2.23 -6.43
CA SER A 6 -8.92 -1.09 -5.77
C SER A 6 -9.86 -1.59 -4.67
N TYR A 7 -9.82 -0.94 -3.51
CA TYR A 7 -10.65 -1.27 -2.35
C TYR A 7 -11.13 0.01 -1.67
N LEU A 8 -12.45 0.15 -1.48
CA LEU A 8 -13.11 1.33 -0.91
C LEU A 8 -12.63 2.68 -1.52
N GLY A 9 -12.37 2.69 -2.83
CA GLY A 9 -11.93 3.88 -3.56
C GLY A 9 -10.45 4.23 -3.38
N ARG A 10 -9.65 3.30 -2.81
CA ARG A 10 -8.20 3.44 -2.65
C ARG A 10 -7.46 2.46 -3.55
N ASP A 11 -6.32 2.89 -4.04
CA ASP A 11 -5.49 2.11 -4.96
C ASP A 11 -4.47 1.26 -4.22
N ILE A 12 -4.40 -0.02 -4.59
CA ILE A 12 -3.47 -1.00 -4.05
C ILE A 12 -2.68 -1.60 -5.21
N PHE A 13 -1.37 -1.53 -5.13
CA PHE A 13 -0.46 -2.05 -6.15
C PHE A 13 0.35 -3.21 -5.63
N VAL A 14 0.23 -4.36 -6.28
CA VAL A 14 1.06 -5.54 -6.00
C VAL A 14 2.21 -5.59 -6.99
N THR A 15 3.45 -5.58 -6.49
CA THR A 15 4.66 -5.51 -7.31
C THR A 15 5.71 -6.51 -6.81
N GLY A 16 6.46 -7.08 -7.75
CA GLY A 16 7.61 -7.95 -7.45
C GLY A 16 8.87 -7.19 -6.99
N GLY A 17 8.76 -5.88 -6.74
CA GLY A 17 9.89 -4.98 -6.48
C GLY A 17 9.49 -3.77 -5.65
N SER A 18 10.02 -2.59 -5.96
CA SER A 18 9.96 -1.41 -5.09
C SER A 18 8.67 -0.60 -5.20
N ALA A 19 8.35 0.11 -4.11
CA ALA A 19 7.30 1.12 -4.01
C ALA A 19 7.63 2.48 -4.66
N ARG A 20 8.84 2.68 -5.19
CA ARG A 20 9.30 3.97 -5.75
C ARG A 20 8.42 4.54 -6.86
N GLU A 21 7.66 3.70 -7.55
CA GLU A 21 6.77 4.09 -8.65
C GLU A 21 5.29 4.17 -8.22
N LEU A 22 5.02 4.21 -6.92
CA LEU A 22 3.67 4.39 -6.41
C LEU A 22 3.34 5.88 -6.33
N ALA A 23 2.12 6.23 -6.73
CA ALA A 23 1.62 7.58 -6.58
C ALA A 23 1.32 7.89 -5.10
N PRO A 24 1.38 9.15 -4.67
CA PRO A 24 0.88 9.56 -3.37
C PRO A 24 -0.56 9.10 -3.14
N GLY A 25 -0.90 8.76 -1.90
CA GLY A 25 -2.19 8.18 -1.50
C GLY A 25 -2.38 6.70 -1.83
N SER A 26 -1.39 6.04 -2.44
CA SER A 26 -1.48 4.63 -2.83
C SER A 26 -0.91 3.68 -1.76
N PHE A 27 -1.44 2.45 -1.77
CA PHE A 27 -0.87 1.32 -1.04
C PHE A 27 -0.01 0.45 -1.96
N GLY A 28 1.06 -0.10 -1.41
CA GLY A 28 1.95 -1.03 -2.08
C GLY A 28 2.06 -2.35 -1.34
N ILE A 29 1.98 -3.45 -2.07
CA ILE A 29 2.34 -4.80 -1.62
C ILE A 29 3.56 -5.22 -2.44
N CYS A 30 4.72 -5.26 -1.81
CA CYS A 30 6.01 -5.41 -2.46
C CYS A 30 6.64 -6.77 -2.13
N ALA A 31 7.16 -7.48 -3.12
CA ALA A 31 7.85 -8.75 -2.89
C ALA A 31 9.26 -8.51 -2.33
N ILE A 32 9.61 -9.19 -1.24
CA ILE A 32 10.95 -9.17 -0.62
C ILE A 32 11.75 -10.33 -1.19
N GLY A 33 13.01 -10.08 -1.61
CA GLY A 33 13.84 -11.12 -2.23
C GLY A 33 13.20 -11.73 -3.49
N GLY A 34 12.43 -10.95 -4.25
CA GLY A 34 11.67 -11.46 -5.41
C GLY A 34 10.45 -12.33 -5.03
N GLY A 35 10.02 -12.27 -3.77
CA GLY A 35 8.87 -13.01 -3.23
C GLY A 35 9.23 -14.31 -2.52
N ALA A 36 10.53 -14.68 -2.53
CA ALA A 36 11.02 -15.85 -1.80
C ALA A 36 11.18 -15.58 -0.30
N GLU A 37 11.46 -14.33 0.06
CA GLU A 37 11.72 -13.95 1.45
C GLU A 37 10.48 -13.42 2.16
N GLY A 38 9.39 -13.17 1.43
CA GLY A 38 8.13 -12.65 1.97
C GLY A 38 7.64 -11.42 1.21
N TRP A 39 6.75 -10.67 1.85
CA TRP A 39 6.06 -9.52 1.28
C TRP A 39 6.01 -8.37 2.25
N SER A 40 6.04 -7.15 1.74
CA SER A 40 5.89 -5.94 2.53
C SER A 40 4.69 -5.10 2.13
N VAL A 41 4.09 -4.43 3.12
CA VAL A 41 3.09 -3.39 2.90
C VAL A 41 3.69 -2.02 3.14
N VAL A 42 3.43 -1.11 2.21
CA VAL A 42 3.74 0.32 2.31
C VAL A 42 2.52 1.17 2.02
N HIS A 43 2.47 2.36 2.59
CA HIS A 43 1.47 3.37 2.28
C HIS A 43 2.20 4.71 2.08
N ILE A 44 2.05 5.31 0.91
CA ILE A 44 2.50 6.67 0.66
C ILE A 44 1.31 7.57 0.97
N GLY A 45 1.43 8.41 2.01
CA GLY A 45 0.38 9.36 2.34
C GLY A 45 0.09 10.34 1.18
N PRO A 46 -1.02 11.09 1.22
CA PRO A 46 -1.38 12.04 0.16
C PRO A 46 -0.28 13.06 -0.18
N ASP A 47 0.46 13.50 0.84
CA ASP A 47 1.60 14.42 0.71
C ASP A 47 2.96 13.72 0.91
N GLY A 48 2.97 12.39 0.91
CA GLY A 48 4.16 11.58 1.18
C GLY A 48 5.00 11.32 -0.07
N ASP A 49 6.27 10.99 0.14
CA ASP A 49 7.20 10.52 -0.89
C ASP A 49 7.63 9.08 -0.61
N ALA A 50 7.76 8.27 -1.68
CA ALA A 50 8.34 6.93 -1.59
C ALA A 50 9.78 6.93 -1.05
N ALA A 51 10.50 8.05 -1.20
CA ALA A 51 11.85 8.23 -0.67
C ALA A 51 11.91 8.25 0.87
N ASP A 52 10.79 8.62 1.52
CA ASP A 52 10.70 8.78 2.98
C ASP A 52 10.19 7.52 3.70
N LEU A 53 10.04 6.41 2.97
CA LEU A 53 9.58 5.14 3.54
C LEU A 53 10.65 4.56 4.48
N GLY A 54 10.37 4.63 5.79
CA GLY A 54 11.29 4.18 6.84
C GLY A 54 11.06 2.76 7.36
N GLY A 55 9.91 2.13 7.09
CA GLY A 55 9.57 0.82 7.62
C GLY A 55 8.50 0.09 6.81
N GLU A 56 8.75 -1.18 6.54
CA GLU A 56 7.90 -2.08 5.78
C GLU A 56 7.29 -3.12 6.73
N TYR A 57 5.97 -3.29 6.72
CA TYR A 57 5.32 -4.37 7.47
C TYR A 57 5.55 -5.69 6.76
N TYR A 58 6.14 -6.68 7.42
CA TYR A 58 6.45 -8.00 6.84
C TYR A 58 5.28 -8.98 6.90
N PHE A 59 5.08 -9.75 5.83
CA PHE A 59 4.10 -10.82 5.67
C PHE A 59 4.71 -12.04 4.98
N GLY A 60 4.21 -13.24 5.30
CA GLY A 60 4.71 -14.48 4.68
C GLY A 60 4.20 -14.67 3.25
N THR A 61 3.00 -14.17 2.97
CA THR A 61 2.31 -14.34 1.67
C THR A 61 1.75 -13.01 1.15
N PRO A 62 1.56 -12.87 -0.17
CA PRO A 62 0.91 -11.68 -0.72
C PRO A 62 -0.58 -11.60 -0.34
N GLU A 63 -1.24 -12.72 -0.08
CA GLU A 63 -2.62 -12.77 0.39
C GLU A 63 -2.78 -12.22 1.80
N GLU A 64 -1.89 -12.57 2.73
CA GLU A 64 -1.85 -11.98 4.08
C GLU A 64 -1.61 -10.48 4.03
N ALA A 65 -0.68 -10.04 3.18
CA ALA A 65 -0.42 -8.61 2.97
C ALA A 65 -1.64 -7.87 2.41
N LEU A 66 -2.37 -8.50 1.47
CA LEU A 66 -3.58 -7.91 0.89
C LEU A 66 -4.72 -7.81 1.89
N ASP A 67 -4.95 -8.87 2.67
CA ASP A 67 -5.97 -8.89 3.73
C ASP A 67 -5.69 -7.81 4.77
N PHE A 68 -4.44 -7.67 5.19
CA PHE A 68 -4.02 -6.59 6.09
C PHE A 68 -4.27 -5.20 5.50
N VAL A 69 -3.91 -4.96 4.23
CA VAL A 69 -4.14 -3.67 3.57
C VAL A 69 -5.62 -3.32 3.52
N GLN A 70 -6.49 -4.29 3.22
CA GLN A 70 -7.93 -4.07 3.18
C GLN A 70 -8.48 -3.69 4.57
N GLN A 71 -8.08 -4.40 5.63
CA GLN A 71 -8.45 -4.06 7.01
C GLN A 71 -7.93 -2.68 7.41
N LEU A 72 -6.71 -2.32 7.01
CA LEU A 72 -6.15 -1.00 7.29
C LEU A 72 -6.96 0.10 6.60
N ILE A 73 -7.37 -0.11 5.35
CA ILE A 73 -8.20 0.83 4.59
C ILE A 73 -9.57 1.03 5.25
N GLU A 74 -10.18 -0.02 5.81
CA GLU A 74 -11.45 0.08 6.54
C GLU A 74 -11.37 0.96 7.79
N LEU A 75 -10.20 1.02 8.42
CA LEU A 75 -9.96 1.88 9.58
C LEU A 75 -9.68 3.34 9.21
N MET A 76 -9.45 3.64 7.92
CA MET A 76 -9.18 5.00 7.47
C MET A 76 -10.46 5.78 7.20
N PRO A 77 -10.43 7.12 7.36
CA PRO A 77 -11.51 7.98 6.86
C PRO A 77 -11.73 7.73 5.37
N ALA A 78 -12.97 7.95 4.90
CA ALA A 78 -13.25 7.90 3.47
C ALA A 78 -12.33 8.88 2.72
N PRO A 79 -11.87 8.55 1.49
CA PRO A 79 -10.91 9.36 0.74
C PRO A 79 -11.27 10.85 0.61
N ASN A 80 -12.57 11.20 0.66
CA ASN A 80 -13.08 12.56 0.48
C ASN A 80 -13.66 13.20 1.77
N ALA A 81 -13.47 12.61 2.95
CA ALA A 81 -14.06 13.12 4.19
C ALA A 81 -13.33 14.35 4.78
N ALA A 82 -12.19 14.78 4.19
CA ALA A 82 -11.35 15.85 4.71
C ALA A 82 -11.63 17.25 4.11
N GLU A 83 -12.49 17.38 3.08
CA GLU A 83 -12.77 18.67 2.44
C GLU A 83 -13.94 19.46 3.07
N ASP A 84 -14.71 18.86 3.98
CA ASP A 84 -15.96 19.44 4.50
C ASP A 84 -15.82 20.06 5.92
N GLN A 85 -14.60 20.43 6.33
CA GLN A 85 -14.33 21.04 7.65
C GLN A 85 -13.52 22.36 7.59
N ALA A 86 -13.65 23.13 6.50
CA ALA A 86 -13.07 24.47 6.40
C ALA A 86 -14.16 25.56 6.35
#